data_AF-A0A6B8ME84-F1
#
_entry.id   AF-A0A6B8ME84-F1
#
_cell.length_a   1.000
_cell.length_b   1.000
_cell.length_c   1.000
_cell.angle_alpha   90.00
_cell.angle_beta   90.00
_cell.angle_gamma   90.00
#
_symmetry.space_group_name_H-M   'P 1'
#
loop_
_entity.id
_entity.type
_entity.pdbx_description
1 polymer ?
#
loop_
_entity_poly.entity_id
_entity_poly.type
_entity_poly.pdbx_seq_one_letter_code
_entity_poly.pdbx_strand_id
1 'polypeptide(L)'
;MKTLASTLLIATCLSGCDREPRSSEPAPKATPVVHDVSWYLENEAEHATTKRRCKANPGTLRDTAECINADQAQKQIFIWGREEALRRSREGR
;
A
#
# COMPACT_ATOMS: atom_id res chain seq x y z
N MET A 1 0.21 -8.92 -64.94
CA MET A 1 -0.77 -9.92 -64.46
C MET A 1 -0.93 -9.72 -62.97
N LYS A 2 -2.17 -9.54 -62.49
CA LYS A 2 -2.56 -9.31 -61.10
C LYS A 2 -3.14 -10.61 -60.53
N THR A 3 -2.86 -10.90 -59.26
CA THR A 3 -3.67 -11.67 -58.28
C THR A 3 -2.86 -11.64 -56.98
N LEU A 4 -3.10 -10.69 -56.05
CA LEU A 4 -4.10 -10.71 -54.97
C LEU A 4 -4.24 -12.06 -54.26
N ALA A 5 -3.50 -12.21 -53.15
CA ALA A 5 -3.86 -13.09 -52.05
C ALA A 5 -3.50 -12.38 -50.74
N SER A 6 -4.54 -11.81 -50.11
CA SER A 6 -4.49 -11.32 -48.73
C SER A 6 -4.46 -12.52 -47.79
N THR A 7 -3.49 -12.54 -46.87
CA THR A 7 -3.64 -13.25 -45.60
C THR A 7 -2.99 -12.41 -44.51
N LEU A 8 -3.87 -11.71 -43.78
CA LEU A 8 -3.59 -11.07 -42.51
C LEU A 8 -3.36 -12.18 -41.46
N LEU A 9 -2.15 -12.25 -40.92
CA LEU A 9 -1.82 -13.07 -39.75
C LEU A 9 -1.22 -12.15 -38.70
N ILE A 10 -2.06 -11.71 -37.78
CA ILE A 10 -1.65 -11.05 -36.54
C ILE A 10 -1.23 -12.16 -35.59
N ALA A 11 0.08 -12.38 -35.48
CA ALA A 11 0.66 -13.21 -34.43
C ALA A 11 1.18 -12.29 -33.32
N THR A 12 0.31 -11.96 -32.36
CA THR A 12 0.72 -11.33 -31.10
C THR A 12 1.38 -12.38 -30.21
N CYS A 13 2.68 -12.57 -30.41
CA CYS A 13 3.53 -13.24 -29.44
C CYS A 13 3.93 -12.21 -28.37
N LEU A 14 3.09 -12.01 -27.34
CA LEU A 14 3.60 -11.47 -26.07
C LEU A 14 4.40 -12.58 -25.40
N SER A 15 5.65 -12.78 -25.81
CA SER A 15 6.64 -13.52 -25.01
C SER A 15 7.16 -12.61 -23.90
N GLY A 16 6.27 -12.25 -22.97
CA GLY A 16 6.65 -11.78 -21.64
C GLY A 16 6.68 -12.98 -20.70
N CYS A 17 7.69 -13.84 -20.86
CA CYS A 17 8.01 -14.86 -19.86
C CYS A 17 8.74 -14.20 -18.70
N ASP A 18 8.05 -13.36 -17.93
CA ASP A 18 8.50 -13.03 -16.59
C ASP A 18 8.30 -14.27 -15.74
N ARG A 19 9.38 -15.04 -15.66
CA ARG A 19 9.55 -16.12 -14.70
C ARG A 19 9.56 -15.47 -13.34
N GLU A 20 8.40 -15.28 -12.75
CA GLU A 20 8.29 -14.94 -11.33
C GLU A 20 9.02 -16.03 -10.56
N PRO A 21 10.11 -15.71 -9.83
CA PRO A 21 10.66 -16.65 -8.89
C PRO A 21 9.54 -16.94 -7.89
N ARG A 22 9.02 -18.17 -7.89
CA ARG A 22 8.29 -18.72 -6.75
C ARG A 22 9.27 -18.76 -5.59
N SER A 23 9.44 -17.63 -4.92
CA SER A 23 10.07 -17.54 -3.61
C SER A 23 9.13 -18.22 -2.63
N SER A 24 9.17 -19.56 -2.64
CA SER A 24 8.53 -20.45 -1.68
C SER A 24 9.40 -20.56 -0.43
N GLU A 25 10.05 -19.46 -0.05
CA GLU A 25 10.68 -19.30 1.24
C GLU A 25 9.69 -18.53 2.11
N PRO A 26 9.34 -19.06 3.29
CA PRO A 26 8.60 -18.25 4.25
C PRO A 26 9.48 -17.04 4.56
N ALA A 27 9.10 -15.87 4.05
CA ALA A 27 9.69 -14.62 4.47
C ALA A 27 9.71 -14.61 6.00
N PRO A 28 10.83 -14.24 6.65
CA PRO A 28 10.89 -14.16 8.09
C PRO A 28 9.69 -13.33 8.55
N LYS A 29 8.87 -13.88 9.47
CA LYS A 29 7.76 -13.16 10.07
C LYS A 29 8.35 -12.02 10.89
N ALA A 30 8.70 -10.92 10.23
CA ALA A 30 9.03 -9.68 10.87
C ALA A 30 7.79 -9.28 11.68
N THR A 31 7.93 -9.26 13.00
CA THR A 31 6.93 -8.65 13.86
C THR A 31 6.81 -7.19 13.44
N PRO A 32 5.66 -6.73 12.93
CA PRO A 32 5.52 -5.36 12.46
C PRO A 32 5.78 -4.42 13.64
N VAL A 33 6.68 -3.45 13.45
CA VAL A 33 6.96 -2.40 14.43
C VAL A 33 5.69 -1.58 14.60
N VAL A 34 5.18 -1.48 15.83
CA VAL A 34 3.98 -0.70 16.10
C VAL A 34 4.37 0.76 16.31
N HIS A 35 3.91 1.63 15.42
CA HIS A 35 4.09 3.07 15.51
C HIS A 35 2.88 3.76 16.13
N ASP A 36 3.09 4.86 16.85
CA ASP A 36 2.01 5.66 17.44
C ASP A 36 1.33 6.59 16.40
N VAL A 37 0.28 7.29 16.81
CA VAL A 37 -0.46 8.20 15.92
C VAL A 37 0.42 9.36 15.43
N SER A 38 1.25 9.92 16.31
CA SER A 38 2.11 11.06 15.98
C SER A 38 3.10 10.72 14.88
N TRP A 39 3.62 9.50 14.90
CA TRP A 39 4.54 9.02 13.88
C TRP A 39 3.88 9.01 12.50
N TYR A 40 2.63 8.56 12.38
CA TYR A 40 1.92 8.57 11.08
C TYR A 40 1.54 9.99 10.62
N LEU A 41 1.43 10.95 11.54
CA LEU A 41 1.25 12.36 11.18
C LEU A 41 2.53 12.94 10.58
N GLU A 42 3.70 12.59 11.15
CA GLU A 42 5.03 13.02 10.69
C GLU A 42 5.52 12.28 9.43
N ASN A 43 5.16 11.01 9.29
CA ASN A 43 5.68 10.09 8.27
C ASN A 43 4.58 9.78 7.24
N GLU A 44 4.43 10.70 6.28
CA GLU A 44 3.35 10.67 5.29
C GLU A 44 3.34 9.41 4.41
N ALA A 45 4.51 9.02 3.93
CA ALA A 45 4.68 7.91 2.99
C ALA A 45 4.34 6.58 3.66
N GLU A 46 4.73 6.44 4.92
CA GLU A 46 4.47 5.28 5.74
C GLU A 46 3.01 5.22 6.16
N HIS A 47 2.39 6.34 6.53
CA HIS A 47 0.94 6.40 6.76
C HIS A 47 0.16 5.92 5.53
N ALA A 48 0.50 6.41 4.33
CA ALA A 48 -0.13 5.97 3.09
C ALA A 48 0.08 4.48 2.83
N THR A 49 1.29 3.98 3.06
CA THR A 49 1.64 2.56 2.87
C THR A 49 0.90 1.65 3.84
N THR A 50 0.87 1.99 5.13
CA THR A 50 0.13 1.25 6.14
C THR A 50 -1.38 1.27 5.84
N LYS A 51 -1.97 2.42 5.48
CA LYS A 51 -3.40 2.47 5.10
C LYS A 51 -3.72 1.59 3.90
N ARG A 52 -2.86 1.53 2.88
CA ARG A 52 -3.03 0.61 1.74
C ARG A 52 -2.99 -0.85 2.21
N ARG A 53 -2.01 -1.22 3.03
CA ARG A 53 -1.86 -2.58 3.57
C ARG A 53 -3.08 -3.00 4.42
N CYS A 54 -3.57 -2.10 5.27
CA CYS A 54 -4.76 -2.33 6.10
C CYS A 54 -6.02 -2.51 5.25
N LYS A 55 -6.21 -1.68 4.21
CA LYS A 55 -7.35 -1.79 3.28
C LYS A 55 -7.33 -3.09 2.47
N ALA A 56 -6.15 -3.59 2.11
CA ALA A 56 -6.01 -4.84 1.38
C ALA A 56 -6.33 -6.08 2.23
N ASN A 57 -6.23 -5.99 3.57
CA ASN A 57 -6.40 -7.13 4.48
C ASN A 57 -7.34 -6.78 5.66
N PRO A 58 -8.61 -6.41 5.39
CA PRO A 58 -9.51 -5.90 6.43
C PRO A 58 -9.91 -6.96 7.46
N GLY A 59 -9.83 -8.25 7.15
CA GLY A 59 -10.08 -9.31 8.14
C GLY A 59 -8.93 -9.46 9.14
N THR A 60 -7.71 -9.65 8.62
CA THR A 60 -6.55 -10.00 9.44
C THR A 60 -5.91 -8.80 10.14
N LEU A 61 -5.88 -7.63 9.48
CA LEU A 61 -5.06 -6.50 9.96
C LEU A 61 -5.86 -5.36 10.57
N ARG A 62 -7.17 -5.24 10.30
CA ARG A 62 -7.97 -4.07 10.70
C ARG A 62 -7.88 -3.76 12.19
N ASP A 63 -7.90 -4.80 13.03
CA ASP A 63 -7.93 -4.67 14.49
C ASP A 63 -6.53 -4.71 15.11
N THR A 64 -5.47 -4.64 14.28
CA THR A 64 -4.08 -4.52 14.77
C THR A 64 -3.76 -3.09 15.19
N ALA A 65 -2.85 -2.94 16.17
CA ALA A 65 -2.44 -1.63 16.68
C ALA A 65 -1.91 -0.69 15.58
N GLU A 66 -1.15 -1.22 14.61
CA GLU A 66 -0.68 -0.44 13.46
C GLU A 66 -1.83 0.14 12.63
N CYS A 67 -2.84 -0.67 12.29
CA CYS A 67 -3.98 -0.20 11.50
C CYS A 67 -4.89 0.75 12.28
N ILE A 68 -5.05 0.52 13.58
CA ILE A 68 -5.79 1.42 14.48
C ILE A 68 -5.09 2.78 14.53
N ASN A 69 -3.78 2.82 14.77
CA ASN A 69 -3.04 4.08 14.89
C ASN A 69 -3.00 4.85 13.57
N ALA A 70 -2.81 4.16 12.44
CA ALA A 70 -2.91 4.78 11.12
C ALA A 70 -4.32 5.33 10.85
N ASP A 71 -5.37 4.63 11.27
CA ASP A 71 -6.75 5.12 11.11
C ASP A 71 -7.05 6.34 11.99
N GLN A 72 -6.55 6.37 13.22
CA GLN A 72 -6.67 7.54 14.08
C GLN A 72 -5.93 8.76 13.50
N ALA A 73 -4.73 8.57 12.94
CA ALA A 73 -4.03 9.62 12.22
C ALA A 73 -4.87 10.15 11.04
N GLN A 74 -5.45 9.25 10.23
CA GLN A 74 -6.32 9.63 9.12
C GLN A 74 -7.55 10.44 9.57
N LYS A 75 -8.16 10.09 10.72
CA LYS A 75 -9.28 10.83 11.30
C LYS A 75 -8.87 12.24 11.73
N GLN A 76 -7.72 12.38 12.38
CA GLN A 76 -7.21 13.71 12.78
C GLN A 76 -6.89 14.58 11.56
N ILE A 77 -6.25 14.00 10.52
CA ILE A 77 -5.99 14.68 9.26
C ILE A 77 -7.30 15.16 8.61
N PHE A 78 -8.36 14.34 8.65
CA PHE A 78 -9.66 14.71 8.09
C PHE A 78 -10.32 15.89 8.83
N ILE A 79 -10.20 15.94 10.16
CA ILE A 79 -10.85 16.97 10.99
C ILE A 79 -10.05 18.28 10.98
N TRP A 80 -8.72 18.22 11.04
CA TRP A 80 -7.87 19.38 11.29
C TRP A 80 -6.88 19.71 10.16
N GLY A 81 -6.65 18.79 9.22
CA GLY A 81 -5.46 18.83 8.37
C GLY A 81 -4.23 18.29 9.10
N ARG A 82 -3.22 17.85 8.32
CA ARG A 82 -2.05 17.16 8.87
C ARG A 82 -1.18 18.05 9.77
N GLU A 83 -0.86 19.26 9.32
CA GLU A 83 0.01 20.17 10.07
C GLU A 83 -0.56 20.49 11.45
N GLU A 84 -1.86 20.78 11.51
CA GLU A 84 -2.55 21.11 12.74
C GLU A 84 -2.74 19.89 13.65
N ALA A 85 -3.05 18.72 13.09
CA ALA A 85 -3.06 17.47 13.84
C ALA A 85 -1.69 17.18 14.49
N LEU A 86 -0.61 17.43 13.76
CA LEU A 86 0.74 17.25 14.27
C LEU A 86 1.07 18.24 15.40
N ARG A 87 0.72 19.52 15.24
CA ARG A 87 0.87 20.54 16.29
C ARG A 87 0.18 20.11 17.58
N ARG A 88 -1.10 19.71 17.48
CA ARG A 88 -1.90 19.22 18.63
C ARG A 88 -1.33 17.97 19.26
N SER A 89 -0.82 17.04 18.46
CA SER A 89 -0.19 15.81 18.96
C SER A 89 1.09 16.09 19.79
N ARG A 90 1.78 17.20 19.51
CA ARG A 90 3.00 17.58 20.25
C ARG A 90 2.70 18.33 21.54
N GLU A 91 1.63 19.12 21.57
CA GLU A 91 1.21 19.88 22.76
C GLU A 91 0.56 19.02 23.84
N GLY A 92 -0.01 17.87 23.47
CA GLY A 92 -0.63 16.92 24.39
C GLY A 92 0.30 15.81 24.92
N ARG A 93 1.59 15.86 24.59
CA ARG A 93 2.61 14.90 25.04
C ARG A 93 3.45 15.53 26.16
#